data_AF-A0A9X0D5M7-F1
#
_entry.id   AF-A0A9X0D5M7-F1
#
_cell.length_a   1.000
_cell.length_b   1.000
_cell.length_c   1.000
_cell.angle_alpha   90.00
_cell.angle_beta   90.00
_cell.angle_gamma   90.00
#
_symmetry.space_group_name_H-M   'P 1'
#
loop_
_entity.id
_entity.type
_entity.pdbx_description
1 polymer ?
#
loop_
_entity_poly.entity_id
_entity_poly.type
_entity_poly.pdbx_seq_one_letter_code
_entity_poly.pdbx_strand_id
1 'polypeptide(L)'
;MEQEFSDNVREQIQNLEMNKPEKQKSRRTAGLFDAVRDGIVNLVSETLGKKDNTKTIDKLDQSGLALLHQAAQYGRTDIARSLLDNGAEIDVRSKEDNLTPLHIAARFNSIETVKLLIQRGADPVLVSTNDSTALHFAARRGNEQVAELLLRHTKVDVNSTDSAHMTALHLACISGNAAISKMLLEQGADKRAKSTELMTPLHTAVYNGNADVAALILRTATEAKHDITDLIGDRDAADNTVLHLAAGTNDLNTAEVCLYNGADINALNTTNETPLYVATMAGNLQMIELLVQKGADVNITNADCKSVLHRAAVFNRDDIISFLLDHGVPIDTRDTQSSTPFLEAVAAGQTKCARLLLQKGADIKASDIYMKNCIHMAVENENLETLHMLLEETSVLWTLYRPDIKERVPLHYAAMVKDVRIIDALLDKQTRFTFHDETQQTPLHLAAQYGMSAQVEALARRVASGLNERDEQGRTPLHDAVMSGRRKVCYIILKLGADSCSKDNNQWTPLMWASKLGREKSCQDYWTSKRRWMTSIWTGTPHYTLPVGKVT
;
A
#
# COMPACT_ATOMS: atom_id res chain seq x y z
N MET A 1 7.29 11.90 -4.31
CA MET A 1 8.57 11.17 -4.14
C MET A 1 9.22 10.77 -5.47
N GLU A 2 8.52 10.23 -6.48
CA GLU A 2 9.15 9.96 -7.80
C GLU A 2 9.36 11.22 -8.67
N GLN A 3 8.52 12.25 -8.53
CA GLN A 3 8.75 13.57 -9.19
C GLN A 3 9.94 14.32 -8.59
N GLU A 4 10.07 14.41 -7.26
CA GLU A 4 11.21 15.07 -6.59
C GLU A 4 12.56 14.36 -6.84
N PHE A 5 12.54 13.05 -7.07
CA PHE A 5 13.74 12.30 -7.44
C PHE A 5 14.12 12.54 -8.91
N SER A 6 13.14 12.67 -9.80
CA SER A 6 13.39 13.03 -11.21
C SER A 6 13.86 14.47 -11.40
N ASP A 7 13.37 15.41 -10.58
CA ASP A 7 13.74 16.82 -10.70
C ASP A 7 15.11 17.11 -10.06
N ASN A 8 15.47 16.47 -8.94
CA ASN A 8 16.84 16.52 -8.40
C ASN A 8 17.87 15.88 -9.34
N VAL A 9 17.50 14.80 -10.04
CA VAL A 9 18.36 14.17 -11.05
C VAL A 9 18.51 15.07 -12.28
N ARG A 10 17.46 15.79 -12.71
CA ARG A 10 17.53 16.79 -13.79
C ARG A 10 18.41 17.99 -13.41
N GLU A 11 18.30 18.52 -12.20
CA GLU A 11 19.11 19.66 -11.74
C GLU A 11 20.60 19.28 -11.58
N GLN A 12 20.89 18.06 -11.10
CA GLN A 12 22.26 17.55 -11.03
C GLN A 12 22.86 17.27 -12.42
N ILE A 13 22.07 16.77 -13.38
CA ILE A 13 22.51 16.58 -14.76
C ILE A 13 22.77 17.93 -15.45
N GLN A 14 21.89 18.91 -15.25
CA GLN A 14 22.03 20.24 -15.86
C GLN A 14 23.23 21.02 -15.30
N ASN A 15 23.51 20.89 -14.00
CA ASN A 15 24.70 21.47 -13.36
C ASN A 15 26.01 20.74 -13.73
N LEU A 16 25.97 19.45 -14.05
CA LEU A 16 27.12 18.69 -14.56
C LEU A 16 27.41 18.96 -16.04
N GLU A 17 26.41 19.38 -16.83
CA GLU A 17 26.57 19.77 -18.24
C GLU A 17 27.08 21.21 -18.41
N MET A 18 26.70 22.13 -17.52
CA MET A 18 27.14 23.53 -17.56
C MET A 18 28.61 23.77 -17.12
N ASN A 19 29.25 22.79 -16.47
CA ASN A 19 30.58 22.96 -15.87
C ASN A 19 31.71 22.14 -16.52
N LYS A 20 31.54 21.69 -17.78
CA LYS A 20 32.63 21.07 -18.53
C LYS A 20 33.41 22.14 -19.32
N PRO A 21 34.74 22.23 -19.18
CA PRO A 21 35.53 23.16 -19.97
C PRO A 21 35.39 22.81 -21.46
N GLU A 22 35.24 23.85 -22.30
CA GLU A 22 35.22 23.77 -23.76
C GLU A 22 36.46 23.01 -24.27
N LYS A 23 36.34 21.69 -24.37
CA LYS A 23 37.33 20.88 -25.07
C LYS A 23 36.92 20.86 -26.53
N GLN A 24 37.67 21.61 -27.34
CA GLN A 24 37.79 21.44 -28.78
C GLN A 24 37.92 19.95 -29.13
N LYS A 25 36.80 19.26 -29.33
CA LYS A 25 36.78 17.92 -29.92
C LYS A 25 36.97 18.10 -31.42
N SER A 26 38.19 17.74 -31.85
CA SER A 26 38.58 17.31 -33.19
C SER A 26 37.42 17.21 -34.20
N ARG A 27 37.49 18.00 -35.28
CA ARG A 27 36.75 17.85 -36.55
C ARG A 27 37.02 16.47 -37.18
N ARG A 28 36.49 15.41 -36.58
CA ARG A 28 36.47 14.04 -37.11
C ARG A 28 35.00 13.66 -37.27
N THR A 29 34.50 13.85 -38.49
CA THR A 29 33.23 13.31 -39.04
C THR A 29 32.08 13.22 -38.06
N ALA A 30 31.32 14.31 -37.88
CA ALA A 30 29.99 14.23 -37.27
C ALA A 30 29.17 13.18 -38.04
N GLY A 31 28.61 12.19 -37.36
CA GLY A 31 27.75 11.21 -37.98
C GLY A 31 26.51 11.91 -38.56
N LEU A 32 25.91 11.36 -39.62
CA LEU A 32 24.72 11.95 -40.25
C LEU A 32 23.57 12.16 -39.24
N PHE A 33 23.42 11.27 -38.26
CA PHE A 33 22.47 11.41 -37.15
C PHE A 33 22.77 12.57 -36.20
N ASP A 34 24.05 12.83 -35.90
CA ASP A 34 24.45 14.00 -35.10
C ASP A 34 24.13 15.29 -35.85
N ALA A 35 24.34 15.31 -37.17
CA ALA A 35 24.01 16.45 -38.01
C ALA A 35 22.51 16.76 -38.00
N VAL A 36 21.64 15.74 -38.02
CA VAL A 36 20.18 15.91 -37.90
C VAL A 36 19.80 16.44 -36.53
N ARG A 37 20.35 15.88 -35.44
CA ARG A 37 20.12 16.36 -34.07
C ARG A 37 20.50 17.84 -33.92
N ASP A 38 21.69 18.18 -34.39
CA ASP A 38 22.28 19.51 -34.25
C ASP A 38 21.70 20.52 -35.26
N GLY A 39 20.86 20.06 -36.20
CA GLY A 39 20.13 20.93 -37.14
C GLY A 39 20.98 21.41 -38.33
N ILE A 40 22.05 20.71 -38.69
CA ILE A 40 23.00 21.13 -39.73
C ILE A 40 22.49 20.72 -41.12
N VAL A 41 21.61 21.54 -41.70
CA VAL A 41 20.95 21.29 -43.00
C VAL A 41 21.93 21.06 -44.16
N ASN A 42 23.03 21.83 -44.21
CA ASN A 42 24.01 21.76 -45.30
C ASN A 42 24.70 20.40 -45.36
N LEU A 43 25.11 19.87 -44.21
CA LEU A 43 25.78 18.58 -44.12
C LEU A 43 24.84 17.44 -44.52
N VAL A 44 23.58 17.49 -44.07
CA VAL A 44 22.55 16.52 -44.46
C VAL A 44 22.32 16.58 -45.97
N SER A 45 22.11 17.77 -46.55
CA SER A 45 21.86 17.94 -47.98
C SER A 45 23.04 17.51 -48.85
N GLU A 46 24.28 17.81 -48.45
CA GLU A 46 25.49 17.38 -49.16
C GLU A 46 25.66 15.86 -49.13
N THR A 47 25.39 15.23 -47.98
CA THR A 47 25.43 13.77 -47.88
C THR A 47 24.34 13.12 -48.72
N LEU A 48 23.14 13.70 -48.81
CA LEU A 48 21.98 13.21 -49.57
C LEU A 48 22.10 13.43 -51.11
N GLY A 49 22.91 14.38 -51.58
CA GLY A 49 23.13 14.62 -53.02
C GLY A 49 24.00 13.59 -53.75
N LYS A 50 24.53 12.57 -53.06
CA LYS A 50 25.34 11.49 -53.66
C LYS A 50 24.44 10.37 -54.20
N LYS A 51 24.72 9.85 -55.40
CA LYS A 51 23.81 8.96 -56.19
C LYS A 51 23.39 7.61 -55.55
N ASP A 52 23.83 7.27 -54.33
CA ASP A 52 23.69 5.93 -53.74
C ASP A 52 23.00 5.93 -52.35
N ASN A 53 22.20 6.96 -52.05
CA ASN A 53 21.71 7.24 -50.69
C ASN A 53 20.41 6.56 -50.27
N THR A 54 19.73 5.85 -51.17
CA THR A 54 18.45 5.19 -50.84
C THR A 54 18.62 4.09 -49.80
N LYS A 55 19.80 3.48 -49.67
CA LYS A 55 20.08 2.47 -48.64
C LYS A 55 20.49 3.05 -47.28
N THR A 56 20.93 4.30 -47.23
CA THR A 56 21.41 4.95 -45.99
C THR A 56 20.35 5.82 -45.33
N ILE A 57 19.38 6.33 -46.09
CA ILE A 57 18.38 7.30 -45.61
C ILE A 57 17.42 6.73 -44.57
N ASP A 58 16.96 5.49 -44.77
CA ASP A 58 16.03 4.78 -43.87
C ASP A 58 16.76 3.83 -42.91
N LYS A 59 18.09 3.81 -42.94
CA LYS A 59 18.87 2.98 -42.03
C LYS A 59 18.62 3.44 -40.60
N LEU A 60 18.38 2.48 -39.72
CA LEU A 60 18.19 2.74 -38.29
C LEU A 60 19.54 2.93 -37.59
N ASP A 61 19.59 3.86 -36.64
CA ASP A 61 20.72 4.04 -35.74
C ASP A 61 20.77 2.96 -34.63
N GLN A 62 21.67 3.14 -33.68
CA GLN A 62 21.82 2.21 -32.54
C GLN A 62 20.59 2.20 -31.61
N SER A 63 19.80 3.27 -31.60
CA SER A 63 18.55 3.37 -30.86
C SER A 63 17.33 2.87 -31.66
N GLY A 64 17.55 2.37 -32.89
CA GLY A 64 16.48 1.87 -33.72
C GLY A 64 15.65 2.97 -34.41
N LEU A 65 16.19 4.18 -34.54
CA LEU A 65 15.54 5.33 -35.17
C LEU A 65 16.15 5.65 -36.54
N ALA A 66 15.30 5.96 -37.51
CA ALA A 66 15.71 6.49 -38.82
C ALA A 66 16.04 7.99 -38.74
N LEU A 67 16.69 8.55 -39.76
CA LEU A 67 16.98 10.00 -39.81
C LEU A 67 15.70 10.85 -39.73
N LEU A 68 14.62 10.39 -40.37
CA LEU A 68 13.34 11.07 -40.37
C LEU A 68 12.67 11.07 -38.98
N HIS A 69 12.86 10.01 -38.19
CA HIS A 69 12.45 9.96 -36.78
C HIS A 69 13.18 11.02 -35.95
N GLN A 70 14.49 11.15 -36.12
CA GLN A 70 15.29 12.14 -35.41
C GLN A 70 14.89 13.57 -35.81
N ALA A 71 14.67 13.82 -37.09
CA ALA A 71 14.19 15.10 -37.58
C ALA A 71 12.81 15.45 -36.99
N ALA A 72 11.91 14.47 -36.90
CA ALA A 72 10.61 14.61 -36.25
C ALA A 72 10.71 14.88 -34.73
N GLN A 73 11.62 14.19 -34.03
CA GLN A 73 11.84 14.35 -32.59
C GLN A 73 12.28 15.77 -32.22
N TYR A 74 13.23 16.35 -32.98
CA TYR A 74 13.76 17.69 -32.72
C TYR A 74 13.06 18.80 -33.50
N GLY A 75 11.96 18.50 -34.21
CA GLY A 75 11.21 19.48 -34.99
C GLY A 75 12.00 20.12 -36.14
N ARG A 76 12.98 19.41 -36.71
CA ARG A 76 13.84 19.90 -37.80
C ARG A 76 13.12 19.78 -39.14
N THR A 77 12.11 20.63 -39.33
CA THR A 77 11.20 20.57 -40.49
C THR A 77 11.93 20.68 -41.84
N ASP A 78 12.97 21.53 -41.95
CA ASP A 78 13.74 21.66 -43.20
C ASP A 78 14.55 20.41 -43.53
N ILE A 79 15.09 19.75 -42.49
CA ILE A 79 15.80 18.48 -42.63
C ILE A 79 14.82 17.37 -42.99
N ALA A 80 13.66 17.30 -42.32
CA ALA A 80 12.60 16.36 -42.67
C ALA A 80 12.14 16.54 -44.12
N ARG A 81 12.00 17.78 -44.59
CA ARG A 81 11.67 18.10 -45.99
C ARG A 81 12.74 17.57 -46.95
N SER A 82 14.01 17.88 -46.68
CA SER A 82 15.14 17.39 -47.48
C SER A 82 15.19 15.86 -47.51
N LEU A 83 14.97 15.18 -46.39
CA LEU A 83 14.93 13.72 -46.32
C LEU A 83 13.80 13.14 -47.19
N LEU A 84 12.59 13.68 -47.08
CA LEU A 84 11.44 13.24 -47.89
C LEU A 84 11.63 13.52 -49.38
N ASP A 85 12.20 14.67 -49.75
CA ASP A 85 12.49 15.03 -51.15
C ASP A 85 13.55 14.10 -51.78
N ASN A 86 14.41 13.49 -50.95
CA ASN A 86 15.40 12.49 -51.35
C ASN A 86 14.90 11.03 -51.21
N GLY A 87 13.61 10.83 -51.00
CA GLY A 87 12.97 9.51 -51.03
C GLY A 87 13.00 8.74 -49.72
N ALA A 88 13.16 9.39 -48.57
CA ALA A 88 12.98 8.75 -47.26
C ALA A 88 11.58 8.15 -47.15
N GLU A 89 11.48 6.95 -46.59
CA GLU A 89 10.20 6.30 -46.35
C GLU A 89 9.42 7.07 -45.26
N ILE A 90 8.27 7.63 -45.63
CA ILE A 90 7.51 8.55 -44.78
C ILE A 90 6.94 7.87 -43.51
N ASP A 91 6.58 6.60 -43.63
CA ASP A 91 6.01 5.76 -42.58
C ASP A 91 7.01 4.71 -42.07
N VAL A 92 8.31 5.00 -42.20
CA VAL A 92 9.40 4.15 -41.68
C VAL A 92 9.16 3.81 -40.22
N ARG A 93 9.40 2.55 -39.84
CA ARG A 93 9.11 2.06 -38.49
C ARG A 93 10.36 2.01 -37.62
N SER A 94 10.26 2.55 -36.41
CA SER A 94 11.30 2.39 -35.39
C SER A 94 11.41 0.92 -34.97
N LYS A 95 12.61 0.47 -34.60
CA LYS A 95 12.87 -0.93 -34.26
C LYS A 95 12.11 -1.45 -33.03
N GLU A 96 12.01 -0.63 -31.98
CA GLU A 96 11.51 -1.08 -30.68
C GLU A 96 9.97 -0.99 -30.59
N ASP A 97 9.42 0.20 -30.81
CA ASP A 97 8.01 0.50 -30.55
C ASP A 97 7.16 0.61 -31.84
N ASN A 98 7.74 0.25 -32.99
CA ASN A 98 7.08 0.36 -34.30
C ASN A 98 6.49 1.77 -34.58
N LEU A 99 7.09 2.81 -34.01
CA LEU A 99 6.68 4.20 -34.18
C LEU A 99 7.01 4.67 -35.60
N THR A 100 6.17 5.54 -36.13
CA THR A 100 6.44 6.29 -37.36
C THR A 100 6.99 7.68 -37.01
N PRO A 101 7.60 8.41 -37.96
CA PRO A 101 7.98 9.80 -37.75
C PRO A 101 6.80 10.68 -37.30
N LEU A 102 5.57 10.38 -37.75
CA LEU A 102 4.37 11.10 -37.34
C LEU A 102 4.04 10.87 -35.85
N HIS A 103 4.19 9.65 -35.34
CA HIS A 103 4.03 9.37 -33.91
C HIS A 103 5.02 10.17 -33.05
N ILE A 104 6.29 10.21 -33.47
CA ILE A 104 7.33 10.95 -32.76
C ILE A 104 7.06 12.45 -32.83
N ALA A 105 6.76 12.99 -34.01
CA ALA A 105 6.42 14.40 -34.18
C ALA A 105 5.21 14.79 -33.29
N ALA A 106 4.21 13.90 -33.21
CA ALA A 106 3.03 14.12 -32.38
C ALA A 106 3.33 14.06 -30.88
N ARG A 107 4.24 13.17 -30.45
CA ARG A 107 4.68 13.06 -29.04
C ARG A 107 5.50 14.27 -28.57
N PHE A 108 6.36 14.82 -29.43
CA PHE A 108 7.29 15.91 -29.09
C PHE A 108 6.79 17.32 -29.48
N ASN A 109 5.53 17.44 -29.91
CA ASN A 109 4.90 18.71 -30.29
C ASN A 109 5.55 19.42 -31.49
N SER A 110 6.06 18.65 -32.45
CA SER A 110 6.71 19.18 -33.66
C SER A 110 5.68 19.59 -34.72
N ILE A 111 4.90 20.64 -34.45
CA ILE A 111 3.72 21.07 -35.24
C ILE A 111 4.01 21.20 -36.74
N GLU A 112 5.07 21.93 -37.12
CA GLU A 112 5.41 22.13 -38.54
C GLU A 112 5.87 20.85 -39.22
N THR A 113 6.52 19.94 -38.48
CA THR A 113 6.88 18.62 -39.00
C THR A 113 5.66 17.73 -39.15
N VAL A 114 4.69 17.78 -38.24
CA VAL A 114 3.39 17.09 -38.39
C VAL A 114 2.66 17.57 -39.64
N LYS A 115 2.56 18.90 -39.85
CA LYS A 115 1.95 19.47 -41.07
C LYS A 115 2.65 18.96 -42.33
N LEU A 116 3.98 18.99 -42.35
CA LEU A 116 4.78 18.49 -43.47
C LEU A 116 4.50 17.01 -43.73
N LEU A 117 4.55 16.16 -42.71
CA LEU A 117 4.33 14.72 -42.85
C LEU A 117 2.93 14.41 -43.39
N ILE A 118 1.89 15.04 -42.84
CA ILE A 118 0.51 14.88 -43.32
C ILE A 118 0.37 15.35 -44.78
N GLN A 119 0.92 16.52 -45.14
CA GLN A 119 0.90 17.04 -46.51
C GLN A 119 1.61 16.11 -47.51
N ARG A 120 2.61 15.37 -47.05
CA ARG A 120 3.38 14.41 -47.86
C ARG A 120 2.78 13.00 -47.87
N GLY A 121 1.62 12.82 -47.23
CA GLY A 121 0.84 11.58 -47.28
C GLY A 121 1.19 10.56 -46.19
N ALA A 122 1.81 10.98 -45.07
CA ALA A 122 2.01 10.12 -43.91
C ALA A 122 0.66 9.58 -43.43
N ASP A 123 0.59 8.29 -43.10
CA ASP A 123 -0.66 7.67 -42.70
C ASP A 123 -0.93 7.85 -41.19
N PRO A 124 -1.93 8.67 -40.78
CA PRO A 124 -2.16 8.98 -39.38
C PRO A 124 -2.84 7.85 -38.59
N VAL A 125 -3.32 6.79 -39.27
CA VAL A 125 -3.99 5.64 -38.61
C VAL A 125 -3.03 4.51 -38.26
N LEU A 126 -1.77 4.60 -38.68
CA LEU A 126 -0.77 3.61 -38.30
C LEU A 126 -0.63 3.59 -36.78
N VAL A 127 -0.42 2.39 -36.24
CA VAL A 127 -0.31 2.17 -34.80
C VAL A 127 1.10 1.73 -34.40
N SER A 128 1.46 2.06 -33.16
CA SER A 128 2.66 1.53 -32.48
C SER A 128 2.49 0.06 -32.08
N THR A 129 3.48 -0.51 -31.38
CA THR A 129 3.39 -1.83 -30.74
C THR A 129 2.27 -1.97 -29.70
N ASN A 130 1.84 -0.85 -29.11
CA ASN A 130 0.76 -0.81 -28.12
C ASN A 130 -0.57 -0.34 -28.76
N ASP A 131 -0.74 -0.55 -30.05
CA ASP A 131 -1.91 -0.10 -30.83
C ASP A 131 -2.19 1.42 -30.76
N SER A 132 -1.22 2.22 -30.31
CA SER A 132 -1.40 3.67 -30.14
C SER A 132 -1.16 4.41 -31.46
N THR A 133 -2.13 5.21 -31.89
CA THR A 133 -2.01 6.14 -33.03
C THR A 133 -1.30 7.43 -32.65
N ALA A 134 -0.92 8.26 -33.63
CA ALA A 134 -0.35 9.59 -33.38
C ALA A 134 -1.26 10.49 -32.51
N LEU A 135 -2.59 10.34 -32.62
CA LEU A 135 -3.56 11.09 -31.80
C LEU A 135 -3.46 10.72 -30.32
N HIS A 136 -3.23 9.45 -29.98
CA HIS A 136 -3.03 9.00 -28.59
C HIS A 136 -1.82 9.70 -27.94
N PHE A 137 -0.71 9.80 -28.66
CA PHE A 137 0.48 10.50 -28.16
C PHE A 137 0.24 12.00 -27.97
N ALA A 138 -0.44 12.65 -28.93
CA ALA A 138 -0.79 14.07 -28.82
C ALA A 138 -1.72 14.33 -27.63
N ALA A 139 -2.75 13.49 -27.44
CA ALA A 139 -3.71 13.61 -26.35
C ALA A 139 -3.06 13.42 -24.97
N ARG A 140 -2.22 12.38 -24.82
CA ARG A 140 -1.49 12.11 -23.57
C ARG A 140 -0.51 13.23 -23.21
N ARG A 141 0.10 13.88 -24.21
CA ARG A 141 1.10 14.93 -23.99
C ARG A 141 0.53 16.35 -23.90
N GLY A 142 -0.75 16.55 -24.19
CA GLY A 142 -1.35 17.88 -24.18
C GLY A 142 -0.98 18.73 -25.41
N ASN A 143 -0.62 18.08 -26.52
CA ASN A 143 -0.23 18.78 -27.74
C ASN A 143 -1.46 19.18 -28.55
N GLU A 144 -2.14 20.24 -28.11
CA GLU A 144 -3.43 20.70 -28.62
C GLU A 144 -3.45 20.92 -30.14
N GLN A 145 -2.51 21.70 -30.67
CA GLN A 145 -2.46 22.03 -32.11
C GLN A 145 -2.18 20.80 -32.97
N VAL A 146 -1.39 19.85 -32.47
CA VAL A 146 -1.13 18.59 -33.15
C VAL A 146 -2.40 17.74 -33.18
N ALA A 147 -3.11 17.63 -32.05
CA ALA A 147 -4.36 16.91 -31.98
C ALA A 147 -5.40 17.51 -32.94
N GLU A 148 -5.51 18.83 -33.00
CA GLU A 148 -6.38 19.53 -33.95
C GLU A 148 -6.03 19.21 -35.41
N LEU A 149 -4.75 19.24 -35.77
CA LEU A 149 -4.29 18.89 -37.13
C LEU A 149 -4.62 17.45 -37.50
N LEU A 150 -4.47 16.51 -36.57
CA LEU A 150 -4.78 15.10 -36.78
C LEU A 150 -6.29 14.87 -36.94
N LEU A 151 -7.12 15.50 -36.09
CA LEU A 151 -8.59 15.35 -36.10
C LEU A 151 -9.25 15.93 -37.36
N ARG A 152 -8.63 16.92 -38.02
CA ARG A 152 -9.11 17.44 -39.31
C ARG A 152 -8.98 16.43 -40.45
N HIS A 153 -8.18 15.37 -40.27
CA HIS A 153 -7.93 14.39 -41.31
C HIS A 153 -9.00 13.29 -41.30
N THR A 154 -9.72 13.12 -42.40
CA THR A 154 -10.92 12.26 -42.49
C THR A 154 -10.69 10.77 -42.19
N LYS A 155 -9.43 10.31 -42.25
CA LYS A 155 -9.08 8.91 -41.92
C LYS A 155 -8.96 8.65 -40.42
N VAL A 156 -8.77 9.68 -39.60
CA VAL A 156 -8.54 9.51 -38.16
C VAL A 156 -9.87 9.26 -37.48
N ASP A 157 -10.02 8.07 -36.91
CA ASP A 157 -11.14 7.76 -36.03
C ASP A 157 -10.82 8.23 -34.61
N VAL A 158 -11.67 9.10 -34.08
CA VAL A 158 -11.55 9.68 -32.73
C VAL A 158 -11.68 8.62 -31.63
N ASN A 159 -12.34 7.50 -31.94
CA ASN A 159 -12.64 6.42 -31.00
C ASN A 159 -11.71 5.21 -31.15
N SER A 160 -10.64 5.32 -31.96
CA SER A 160 -9.60 4.30 -31.99
C SER A 160 -9.02 4.10 -30.59
N THR A 161 -8.76 2.83 -30.25
CA THR A 161 -8.25 2.43 -28.94
C THR A 161 -6.82 1.91 -29.04
N ASP A 162 -6.04 2.14 -28.00
CA ASP A 162 -4.77 1.46 -27.78
C ASP A 162 -4.95 0.03 -27.24
N SER A 163 -3.83 -0.64 -26.91
CA SER A 163 -3.83 -2.02 -26.42
C SER A 163 -4.48 -2.20 -25.04
N ALA A 164 -4.70 -1.11 -24.29
CA ALA A 164 -5.44 -1.09 -23.03
C ALA A 164 -6.92 -0.69 -23.25
N HIS A 165 -7.40 -0.74 -24.50
CA HIS A 165 -8.72 -0.26 -24.91
C HIS A 165 -8.96 1.23 -24.55
N MET A 166 -7.91 2.02 -24.37
CA MET A 166 -8.00 3.43 -24.03
C MET A 166 -8.10 4.24 -25.31
N THR A 167 -9.13 5.08 -25.41
CA THR A 167 -9.26 6.07 -26.48
C THR A 167 -8.36 7.28 -26.23
N ALA A 168 -8.17 8.13 -27.24
CA ALA A 168 -7.50 9.42 -27.06
C ALA A 168 -8.16 10.29 -25.96
N LEU A 169 -9.48 10.17 -25.76
CA LEU A 169 -10.18 10.89 -24.70
C LEU A 169 -9.76 10.40 -23.31
N HIS A 170 -9.60 9.09 -23.10
CA HIS A 170 -9.08 8.57 -21.84
C HIS A 170 -7.69 9.12 -21.53
N LEU A 171 -6.79 9.15 -22.52
CA LEU A 171 -5.42 9.65 -22.33
C LEU A 171 -5.40 11.17 -22.05
N ALA A 172 -6.30 11.93 -22.67
CA ALA A 172 -6.47 13.34 -22.35
C ALA A 172 -7.00 13.53 -20.91
N CYS A 173 -7.89 12.64 -20.44
CA CYS A 173 -8.42 12.64 -19.08
C CYS A 173 -7.38 12.27 -18.02
N ILE A 174 -6.44 11.35 -18.32
CA ILE A 174 -5.31 11.03 -17.41
C ILE A 174 -4.45 12.28 -17.19
N SER A 175 -4.12 12.98 -18.28
CA SER A 175 -3.20 14.11 -18.24
C SER A 175 -3.85 15.44 -17.86
N GLY A 176 -5.18 15.48 -17.65
CA GLY A 176 -5.91 16.70 -17.29
C GLY A 176 -6.04 17.71 -18.42
N ASN A 177 -5.91 17.29 -19.68
CA ASN A 177 -5.89 18.18 -20.85
C ASN A 177 -7.33 18.57 -21.26
N ALA A 178 -7.90 19.58 -20.60
CA ALA A 178 -9.27 20.03 -20.84
C ALA A 178 -9.53 20.51 -22.28
N ALA A 179 -8.58 21.22 -22.90
CA ALA A 179 -8.72 21.70 -24.28
C ALA A 179 -8.80 20.54 -25.28
N ILE A 180 -7.92 19.55 -25.17
CA ILE A 180 -7.96 18.35 -26.02
C ILE A 180 -9.25 17.56 -25.76
N SER A 181 -9.61 17.38 -24.49
CA SER A 181 -10.84 16.67 -24.13
C SER A 181 -12.06 17.34 -24.76
N LYS A 182 -12.12 18.68 -24.75
CA LYS A 182 -13.19 19.44 -25.41
C LYS A 182 -13.20 19.20 -26.92
N MET A 183 -12.05 19.31 -27.59
CA MET A 183 -11.94 19.05 -29.03
C MET A 183 -12.38 17.63 -29.40
N LEU A 184 -11.96 16.62 -28.63
CA LEU A 184 -12.34 15.23 -28.87
C LEU A 184 -13.86 15.03 -28.70
N LEU A 185 -14.46 15.61 -27.66
CA LEU A 185 -15.91 15.55 -27.43
C LEU A 185 -16.70 16.24 -28.56
N GLU A 186 -16.23 17.39 -29.06
CA GLU A 186 -16.83 18.09 -30.20
C GLU A 186 -16.75 17.28 -31.51
N GLN A 187 -15.71 16.44 -31.66
CA GLN A 187 -15.53 15.52 -32.79
C GLN A 187 -16.25 14.18 -32.60
N GLY A 188 -17.08 14.02 -31.58
CA GLY A 188 -17.89 12.81 -31.37
C GLY A 188 -17.15 11.67 -30.66
N ALA A 189 -16.16 11.97 -29.82
CA ALA A 189 -15.57 10.98 -28.94
C ALA A 189 -16.63 10.34 -28.02
N ASP A 190 -16.59 9.02 -27.91
CA ASP A 190 -17.49 8.25 -27.07
C ASP A 190 -17.15 8.45 -25.59
N LYS A 191 -18.09 9.02 -24.86
CA LYS A 191 -18.01 9.30 -23.41
C LYS A 191 -18.13 8.04 -22.55
N ARG A 192 -18.65 6.94 -23.11
CA ARG A 192 -18.87 5.65 -22.44
C ARG A 192 -17.94 4.55 -22.93
N ALA A 193 -16.94 4.88 -23.76
CA ALA A 193 -15.90 3.94 -24.14
C ALA A 193 -15.26 3.35 -22.87
N LYS A 194 -15.02 2.04 -22.84
CA LYS A 194 -14.48 1.34 -21.68
C LYS A 194 -13.07 0.86 -21.95
N SER A 195 -12.16 1.15 -21.03
CA SER A 195 -10.81 0.58 -21.02
C SER A 195 -10.81 -0.91 -20.64
N THR A 196 -9.64 -1.53 -20.61
CA THR A 196 -9.46 -2.89 -20.07
C THR A 196 -9.95 -3.05 -18.64
N GLU A 197 -9.88 -2.00 -17.83
CA GLU A 197 -10.36 -1.97 -16.44
C GLU A 197 -11.82 -1.50 -16.33
N LEU A 198 -12.56 -1.52 -17.45
CA LEU A 198 -13.94 -1.05 -17.56
C LEU A 198 -14.13 0.43 -17.18
N MET A 199 -13.05 1.19 -17.01
CA MET A 199 -13.12 2.61 -16.71
C MET A 199 -13.61 3.37 -17.94
N THR A 200 -14.55 4.27 -17.73
CA THR A 200 -14.91 5.30 -18.73
C THR A 200 -13.92 6.48 -18.66
N PRO A 201 -13.91 7.39 -19.65
CA PRO A 201 -13.13 8.61 -19.57
C PRO A 201 -13.44 9.44 -18.32
N LEU A 202 -14.70 9.45 -17.87
CA LEU A 202 -15.11 10.13 -16.64
C LEU A 202 -14.47 9.48 -15.39
N HIS A 203 -14.50 8.15 -15.27
CA HIS A 203 -13.79 7.44 -14.19
C HIS A 203 -12.31 7.82 -14.18
N THR A 204 -11.69 7.82 -15.36
CA THR A 204 -10.26 8.13 -15.53
C THR A 204 -9.93 9.57 -15.11
N ALA A 205 -10.77 10.54 -15.47
CA ALA A 205 -10.60 11.94 -15.08
C ALA A 205 -10.67 12.11 -13.55
N VAL A 206 -11.68 11.51 -12.92
CA VAL A 206 -11.90 11.62 -11.47
C VAL A 206 -10.82 10.90 -10.68
N TYR A 207 -10.43 9.69 -11.09
CA TYR A 207 -9.36 8.91 -10.44
C TYR A 207 -8.02 9.66 -10.41
N ASN A 208 -7.70 10.38 -11.49
CA ASN A 208 -6.46 11.18 -11.57
C ASN A 208 -6.61 12.59 -10.96
N GLY A 209 -7.75 12.93 -10.35
CA GLY A 209 -7.99 14.23 -9.72
C GLY A 209 -8.21 15.39 -10.70
N ASN A 210 -8.51 15.10 -11.97
CA ASN A 210 -8.72 16.10 -13.01
C ASN A 210 -10.17 16.60 -13.03
N ALA A 211 -10.58 17.29 -11.97
CA ALA A 211 -11.94 17.76 -11.74
C ALA A 211 -12.48 18.65 -12.88
N ASP A 212 -11.63 19.51 -13.47
CA ASP A 212 -12.03 20.38 -14.59
C ASP A 212 -12.45 19.59 -15.83
N VAL A 213 -11.75 18.48 -16.11
CA VAL A 213 -12.06 17.58 -17.23
C VAL A 213 -13.32 16.76 -16.92
N ALA A 214 -13.46 16.27 -15.69
CA ALA A 214 -14.67 15.58 -15.24
C ALA A 214 -15.91 16.48 -15.38
N ALA A 215 -15.83 17.74 -14.93
CA ALA A 215 -16.89 18.73 -15.07
C ALA A 215 -17.22 19.03 -16.54
N LEU A 216 -16.21 19.09 -17.43
CA LEU A 216 -16.42 19.23 -18.87
C LEU A 216 -17.19 18.05 -19.46
N ILE A 217 -16.80 16.81 -19.13
CA ILE A 217 -17.48 15.60 -19.62
C ILE A 217 -18.93 15.58 -19.14
N LEU A 218 -19.16 15.85 -17.85
CA LEU A 218 -20.50 15.91 -17.27
C LEU A 218 -21.36 16.99 -17.91
N ARG A 219 -20.84 18.21 -18.11
CA ARG A 219 -21.57 19.29 -18.79
C ARG A 219 -21.98 18.88 -20.20
N THR A 220 -21.04 18.37 -20.99
CA THR A 220 -21.36 17.94 -22.37
C THR A 220 -22.33 16.76 -22.39
N ALA A 221 -22.35 15.90 -21.36
CA ALA A 221 -23.34 14.83 -21.23
C ALA A 221 -24.74 15.41 -20.93
N THR A 222 -24.86 16.37 -20.01
CA THR A 222 -26.15 17.04 -19.71
C THR A 222 -26.75 17.77 -20.89
N GLU A 223 -25.94 18.47 -21.69
CA GLU A 223 -26.39 19.25 -22.86
C GLU A 223 -26.98 18.35 -23.96
N ALA A 224 -26.43 17.15 -24.13
CA ALA A 224 -26.82 16.25 -25.21
C ALA A 224 -28.16 15.54 -24.99
N LYS A 225 -28.84 15.70 -23.84
CA LYS A 225 -30.07 14.97 -23.44
C LYS A 225 -29.98 13.44 -23.58
N HIS A 226 -28.79 12.88 -23.75
CA HIS A 226 -28.54 11.45 -23.63
C HIS A 226 -28.48 11.12 -22.14
N ASP A 227 -28.90 9.92 -21.76
CA ASP A 227 -29.10 9.52 -20.37
C ASP A 227 -27.77 9.61 -19.59
N ILE A 228 -27.50 10.78 -18.99
CA ILE A 228 -26.35 11.00 -18.11
C ILE A 228 -26.31 9.98 -16.97
N THR A 229 -27.49 9.47 -16.61
CA THR A 229 -27.74 8.39 -15.64
C THR A 229 -26.91 7.14 -15.94
N ASP A 230 -26.82 6.77 -17.21
CA ASP A 230 -26.03 5.63 -17.67
C ASP A 230 -24.53 5.87 -17.52
N LEU A 231 -24.06 7.09 -17.81
CA LEU A 231 -22.64 7.45 -17.72
C LEU A 231 -22.16 7.49 -16.26
N ILE A 232 -22.98 8.04 -15.36
CA ILE A 232 -22.66 8.11 -13.92
C ILE A 232 -22.87 6.76 -13.22
N GLY A 233 -23.75 5.91 -13.76
CA GLY A 233 -24.06 4.58 -13.27
C GLY A 233 -23.16 3.48 -13.82
N ASP A 234 -22.33 3.76 -14.83
CA ASP A 234 -21.30 2.84 -15.30
C ASP A 234 -20.33 2.49 -14.17
N ARG A 235 -19.80 1.27 -14.22
CA ARG A 235 -18.92 0.71 -13.20
C ARG A 235 -17.60 0.26 -13.78
N ASP A 236 -16.53 0.49 -13.03
CA ASP A 236 -15.19 -0.01 -13.33
C ASP A 236 -15.02 -1.50 -12.97
N ALA A 237 -13.81 -2.04 -13.12
CA ALA A 237 -13.49 -3.43 -12.82
C ALA A 237 -13.67 -3.82 -11.34
N ALA A 238 -13.64 -2.85 -10.42
CA ALA A 238 -13.88 -3.05 -9.00
C ALA A 238 -15.34 -2.76 -8.60
N ASP A 239 -16.22 -2.60 -9.60
CA ASP A 239 -17.64 -2.23 -9.46
C ASP A 239 -17.84 -0.83 -8.85
N ASN A 240 -16.82 0.03 -8.88
CA ASN A 240 -16.93 1.41 -8.43
C ASN A 240 -17.68 2.23 -9.47
N THR A 241 -18.61 3.05 -8.99
CA THR A 241 -19.18 4.16 -9.77
C THR A 241 -18.28 5.39 -9.70
N VAL A 242 -18.53 6.38 -10.56
CA VAL A 242 -17.84 7.68 -10.51
C VAL A 242 -17.93 8.33 -9.13
N LEU A 243 -19.04 8.13 -8.41
CA LEU A 243 -19.23 8.68 -7.06
C LEU A 243 -18.28 8.05 -6.03
N HIS A 244 -17.94 6.76 -6.15
CA HIS A 244 -16.92 6.13 -5.29
C HIS A 244 -15.54 6.76 -5.52
N LEU A 245 -15.18 6.99 -6.78
CA LEU A 245 -13.90 7.60 -7.13
C LEU A 245 -13.84 9.05 -6.64
N ALA A 246 -14.90 9.83 -6.87
CA ALA A 246 -15.01 11.21 -6.38
C ALA A 246 -14.91 11.25 -4.86
N ALA A 247 -15.52 10.28 -4.17
CA ALA A 247 -15.45 10.16 -2.73
C ALA A 247 -14.03 9.93 -2.22
N GLY A 248 -13.24 9.10 -2.92
CA GLY A 248 -11.83 8.84 -2.62
C GLY A 248 -10.92 10.03 -2.90
N THR A 249 -11.14 10.75 -4.01
CA THR A 249 -10.31 11.89 -4.42
C THR A 249 -10.73 13.24 -3.83
N ASN A 250 -11.81 13.27 -3.04
CA ASN A 250 -12.42 14.48 -2.46
C ASN A 250 -12.93 15.47 -3.52
N ASP A 251 -13.36 15.00 -4.69
CA ASP A 251 -13.92 15.86 -5.74
C ASP A 251 -15.40 16.18 -5.46
N LEU A 252 -15.61 17.20 -4.62
CA LEU A 252 -16.94 17.67 -4.20
C LEU A 252 -17.81 18.09 -5.39
N ASN A 253 -17.22 18.79 -6.36
CA ASN A 253 -17.95 19.32 -7.52
C ASN A 253 -18.50 18.17 -8.37
N THR A 254 -17.67 17.18 -8.68
CA THR A 254 -18.11 16.02 -9.44
C THR A 254 -19.14 15.20 -8.67
N ALA A 255 -18.96 15.02 -7.36
CA ALA A 255 -19.94 14.34 -6.51
C ALA A 255 -21.30 15.06 -6.51
N GLU A 256 -21.32 16.38 -6.34
CA GLU A 256 -22.56 17.18 -6.40
C GLU A 256 -23.27 17.05 -7.74
N VAL A 257 -22.54 17.13 -8.84
CA VAL A 257 -23.12 16.99 -10.18
C VAL A 257 -23.65 15.58 -10.39
N CYS A 258 -22.94 14.54 -9.97
CA CYS A 258 -23.42 13.16 -10.07
C CYS A 258 -24.71 12.95 -9.26
N LEU A 259 -24.74 13.42 -8.02
CA LEU A 259 -25.92 13.29 -7.14
C LEU A 259 -27.13 14.08 -7.66
N TYR A 260 -26.91 15.29 -8.19
CA TYR A 260 -27.97 16.08 -8.82
C TYR A 260 -28.57 15.38 -10.04
N ASN A 261 -27.76 14.61 -10.77
CA ASN A 261 -28.19 13.84 -11.95
C ASN A 261 -28.66 12.42 -11.62
N GLY A 262 -28.91 12.11 -10.34
CA GLY A 262 -29.53 10.84 -9.93
C GLY A 262 -28.57 9.67 -9.75
N ALA A 263 -27.27 9.93 -9.50
CA ALA A 263 -26.35 8.88 -9.07
C ALA A 263 -26.85 8.22 -7.77
N ASP A 264 -26.76 6.89 -7.70
CA ASP A 264 -27.07 6.14 -6.49
C ASP A 264 -26.01 6.43 -5.41
N ILE A 265 -26.43 7.15 -4.37
CA ILE A 265 -25.58 7.56 -3.25
C ILE A 265 -25.09 6.38 -2.40
N ASN A 266 -25.81 5.26 -2.44
CA ASN A 266 -25.53 4.05 -1.66
C ASN A 266 -25.12 2.88 -2.56
N ALA A 267 -24.65 3.16 -3.78
CA ALA A 267 -24.11 2.15 -4.67
C ALA A 267 -23.01 1.35 -3.95
N LEU A 268 -22.96 0.03 -4.20
CA LEU A 268 -21.98 -0.87 -3.60
C LEU A 268 -20.96 -1.28 -4.66
N ASN A 269 -19.69 -1.27 -4.29
CA ASN A 269 -18.62 -1.85 -5.10
C ASN A 269 -18.42 -3.36 -4.79
N THR A 270 -17.36 -3.97 -5.34
CA THR A 270 -17.04 -5.40 -5.13
C THR A 270 -16.83 -5.81 -3.66
N THR A 271 -16.43 -4.89 -2.79
CA THR A 271 -16.23 -5.12 -1.34
C THR A 271 -17.44 -4.71 -0.51
N ASN A 272 -18.59 -4.44 -1.15
CA ASN A 272 -19.80 -3.87 -0.56
C ASN A 272 -19.56 -2.52 0.14
N GLU A 273 -18.60 -1.75 -0.33
CA GLU A 273 -18.31 -0.41 0.20
C GLU A 273 -19.17 0.61 -0.54
N THR A 274 -19.73 1.58 0.19
CA THR A 274 -20.44 2.72 -0.37
C THR A 274 -19.48 3.88 -0.65
N PRO A 275 -19.86 4.89 -1.44
CA PRO A 275 -19.07 6.12 -1.59
C PRO A 275 -18.75 6.77 -0.25
N LEU A 276 -19.69 6.76 0.71
CA LEU A 276 -19.47 7.28 2.06
C LEU A 276 -18.36 6.50 2.80
N TYR A 277 -18.33 5.18 2.62
CA TYR A 277 -17.30 4.33 3.20
C TYR A 277 -15.91 4.63 2.60
N VAL A 278 -15.84 4.78 1.28
CA VAL A 278 -14.59 5.17 0.59
C VAL A 278 -14.11 6.55 1.05
N ALA A 279 -15.00 7.54 1.18
CA ALA A 279 -14.66 8.86 1.71
C ALA A 279 -14.11 8.78 3.15
N THR A 280 -14.69 7.92 3.97
CA THR A 280 -14.25 7.67 5.36
C THR A 280 -12.86 7.04 5.40
N MET A 281 -12.56 6.10 4.50
CA MET A 281 -11.23 5.51 4.37
C MET A 281 -10.17 6.54 3.94
N ALA A 282 -10.51 7.40 2.99
CA ALA A 282 -9.62 8.48 2.54
C ALA A 282 -9.43 9.58 3.62
N GLY A 283 -10.40 9.73 4.53
CA GLY A 283 -10.40 10.77 5.56
C GLY A 283 -10.94 12.11 5.08
N ASN A 284 -11.81 12.10 4.06
CA ASN A 284 -12.33 13.28 3.38
C ASN A 284 -13.58 13.81 4.11
N LEU A 285 -13.40 14.57 5.21
CA LEU A 285 -14.52 15.06 6.03
C LEU A 285 -15.56 15.87 5.25
N GLN A 286 -15.12 16.79 4.37
CA GLN A 286 -16.05 17.61 3.56
C GLN A 286 -16.92 16.76 2.64
N MET A 287 -16.35 15.71 2.06
CA MET A 287 -17.10 14.77 1.22
C MET A 287 -18.09 13.96 2.05
N ILE A 288 -17.69 13.52 3.25
CA ILE A 288 -18.57 12.81 4.19
C ILE A 288 -19.76 13.70 4.57
N GLU A 289 -19.51 14.96 4.91
CA GLU A 289 -20.54 15.95 5.20
C GLU A 289 -21.52 16.11 4.02
N LEU A 290 -20.99 16.28 2.81
CA LEU A 290 -21.79 16.39 1.59
C LEU A 290 -22.67 15.15 1.38
N LEU A 291 -22.10 13.94 1.45
CA LEU A 291 -22.82 12.69 1.22
C LEU A 291 -23.92 12.48 2.26
N VAL A 292 -23.64 12.72 3.54
CA VAL A 292 -24.63 12.59 4.61
C VAL A 292 -25.75 13.64 4.48
N GLN A 293 -25.42 14.89 4.13
CA GLN A 293 -26.42 15.93 3.83
C GLN A 293 -27.32 15.57 2.64
N LYS A 294 -26.81 14.81 1.67
CA LYS A 294 -27.55 14.33 0.49
C LYS A 294 -28.31 13.03 0.74
N GLY A 295 -28.26 12.47 1.95
CA GLY A 295 -29.05 11.30 2.36
C GLY A 295 -28.32 9.95 2.21
N ALA A 296 -26.99 9.92 2.26
CA ALA A 296 -26.24 8.68 2.32
C ALA A 296 -26.60 7.88 3.58
N ASP A 297 -26.78 6.56 3.45
CA ASP A 297 -27.04 5.70 4.60
C ASP A 297 -25.72 5.37 5.31
N VAL A 298 -25.59 5.92 6.52
CA VAL A 298 -24.40 5.76 7.37
C VAL A 298 -24.27 4.36 7.98
N ASN A 299 -25.30 3.52 7.90
CA ASN A 299 -25.34 2.21 8.55
C ASN A 299 -24.93 1.05 7.64
N ILE A 300 -24.69 1.32 6.35
CA ILE A 300 -24.25 0.29 5.42
C ILE A 300 -22.84 -0.17 5.79
N THR A 301 -22.66 -1.49 5.88
CA THR A 301 -21.39 -2.14 6.20
C THR A 301 -20.79 -2.80 4.96
N ASN A 302 -19.46 -2.91 4.93
CA ASN A 302 -18.75 -3.65 3.89
C ASN A 302 -18.99 -5.17 3.98
N ALA A 303 -18.33 -5.95 3.11
CA ALA A 303 -18.40 -7.41 3.09
C ALA A 303 -17.98 -8.09 4.41
N ASP A 304 -17.10 -7.46 5.20
CA ASP A 304 -16.66 -7.93 6.51
C ASP A 304 -17.58 -7.49 7.65
N CYS A 305 -18.76 -6.92 7.34
CA CYS A 305 -19.66 -6.27 8.30
C CYS A 305 -19.01 -5.08 9.04
N LYS A 306 -17.95 -4.48 8.49
CA LYS A 306 -17.32 -3.27 9.05
C LYS A 306 -18.14 -2.05 8.66
N SER A 307 -18.58 -1.29 9.65
CA SER A 307 -19.18 0.04 9.46
C SER A 307 -18.14 1.10 9.14
N VAL A 308 -18.58 2.26 8.66
CA VAL A 308 -17.74 3.46 8.47
C VAL A 308 -16.97 3.85 9.74
N LEU A 309 -17.55 3.62 10.92
CA LEU A 309 -16.93 3.92 12.21
C LEU A 309 -15.70 3.04 12.49
N HIS A 310 -15.70 1.78 12.04
CA HIS A 310 -14.52 0.92 12.16
C HIS A 310 -13.32 1.50 11.41
N ARG A 311 -13.54 2.04 10.20
CA ARG A 311 -12.46 2.63 9.40
C ARG A 311 -11.99 3.96 9.98
N ALA A 312 -12.91 4.82 10.40
CA ALA A 312 -12.56 6.07 11.07
C ALA A 312 -11.72 5.82 12.34
N ALA A 313 -12.06 4.78 13.10
CA ALA A 313 -11.33 4.33 14.28
C ALA A 313 -9.89 3.85 13.98
N VAL A 314 -9.70 3.03 12.94
CA VAL A 314 -8.38 2.51 12.54
C VAL A 314 -7.45 3.62 12.03
N PHE A 315 -7.98 4.56 11.24
CA PHE A 315 -7.20 5.65 10.63
C PHE A 315 -7.04 6.90 11.52
N ASN A 316 -7.44 6.82 12.79
CA ASN A 316 -7.33 7.89 13.78
C ASN A 316 -8.02 9.20 13.36
N ARG A 317 -9.29 9.11 12.92
CA ARG A 317 -10.07 10.27 12.45
C ARG A 317 -11.12 10.68 13.47
N ASP A 318 -10.71 11.40 14.51
CA ASP A 318 -11.54 11.85 15.62
C ASP A 318 -12.67 12.81 15.20
N ASP A 319 -12.40 13.72 14.26
CA ASP A 319 -13.41 14.63 13.71
C ASP A 319 -14.52 13.84 12.98
N ILE A 320 -14.13 12.86 12.17
CA ILE A 320 -15.06 11.99 11.42
C ILE A 320 -15.86 11.10 12.38
N ILE A 321 -15.21 10.52 13.40
CA ILE A 321 -15.91 9.73 14.44
C ILE A 321 -16.99 10.57 15.12
N SER A 322 -16.65 11.80 15.53
CA SER A 322 -17.60 12.70 16.18
C SER A 322 -18.79 13.00 15.27
N PHE A 323 -18.51 13.37 14.01
CA PHE A 323 -19.54 13.63 13.01
C PHE A 323 -20.45 12.42 12.77
N LEU A 324 -19.89 11.23 12.56
CA LEU A 324 -20.66 10.01 12.27
C LEU A 324 -21.54 9.58 13.44
N LEU A 325 -21.04 9.68 14.68
CA LEU A 325 -21.82 9.36 15.88
C LEU A 325 -22.99 10.33 16.07
N ASP A 326 -22.78 11.61 15.79
CA ASP A 326 -23.84 12.63 15.87
C ASP A 326 -24.93 12.42 14.79
N HIS A 327 -24.64 11.67 13.72
CA HIS A 327 -25.58 11.27 12.66
C HIS A 327 -26.16 9.85 12.85
N GLY A 328 -26.02 9.27 14.04
CA GLY A 328 -26.76 8.06 14.42
C GLY A 328 -26.09 6.73 14.06
N VAL A 329 -24.80 6.72 13.72
CA VAL A 329 -24.05 5.46 13.53
C VAL A 329 -23.96 4.70 14.86
N PRO A 330 -24.33 3.40 14.92
CA PRO A 330 -24.21 2.62 16.14
C PRO A 330 -22.76 2.44 16.57
N ILE A 331 -22.45 2.91 17.79
CA ILE A 331 -21.10 2.95 18.34
C ILE A 331 -20.46 1.56 18.51
N ASP A 332 -21.26 0.56 18.87
CA ASP A 332 -20.83 -0.82 19.14
C ASP A 332 -21.24 -1.81 18.02
N THR A 333 -21.26 -1.34 16.77
CA THR A 333 -21.45 -2.23 15.62
C THR A 333 -20.38 -3.32 15.63
N ARG A 334 -20.74 -4.57 15.30
CA ARG A 334 -19.81 -5.69 15.29
C ARG A 334 -19.52 -6.18 13.88
N ASP A 335 -18.25 -6.36 13.58
CA ASP A 335 -17.79 -6.96 12.33
C ASP A 335 -17.87 -8.51 12.36
N THR A 336 -17.37 -9.17 11.30
CA THR A 336 -17.28 -10.64 11.22
C THR A 336 -16.42 -11.29 12.31
N GLN A 337 -15.48 -10.56 12.90
CA GLN A 337 -14.65 -10.99 14.03
C GLN A 337 -15.28 -10.61 15.38
N SER A 338 -16.54 -10.15 15.39
CA SER A 338 -17.21 -9.60 16.56
C SER A 338 -16.46 -8.42 17.20
N SER A 339 -15.53 -7.79 16.46
CA SER A 339 -14.81 -6.60 16.88
C SER A 339 -15.71 -5.39 16.76
N THR A 340 -15.63 -4.48 17.73
CA THR A 340 -16.28 -3.17 17.69
C THR A 340 -15.30 -2.11 17.17
N PRO A 341 -15.76 -0.92 16.72
CA PRO A 341 -14.88 0.18 16.34
C PRO A 341 -13.88 0.56 17.44
N PHE A 342 -14.31 0.47 18.71
CA PHE A 342 -13.43 0.69 19.87
C PHE A 342 -12.30 -0.35 19.95
N LEU A 343 -12.62 -1.64 19.77
CA LEU A 343 -11.61 -2.71 19.77
C LEU A 343 -10.62 -2.53 18.62
N GLU A 344 -11.08 -2.18 17.42
CA GLU A 344 -10.20 -1.92 16.28
C GLU A 344 -9.30 -0.68 16.50
N ALA A 345 -9.81 0.39 17.12
CA ALA A 345 -8.98 1.55 17.50
C ALA A 345 -7.87 1.15 18.48
N VAL A 346 -8.19 0.31 19.47
CA VAL A 346 -7.21 -0.18 20.46
C VAL A 346 -6.19 -1.10 19.80
N ALA A 347 -6.63 -2.00 18.92
CA ALA A 347 -5.76 -2.88 18.17
C ALA A 347 -4.81 -2.08 17.26
N ALA A 348 -5.30 -1.05 16.58
CA ALA A 348 -4.48 -0.16 15.74
C ALA A 348 -3.59 0.80 16.54
N GLY A 349 -3.71 0.87 17.88
CA GLY A 349 -2.90 1.76 18.72
C GLY A 349 -3.36 3.21 18.74
N GLN A 350 -4.59 3.51 18.32
CA GLN A 350 -5.10 4.88 18.19
C GLN A 350 -5.68 5.40 19.51
N THR A 351 -4.81 5.80 20.44
CA THR A 351 -5.19 6.23 21.81
C THR A 351 -6.25 7.34 21.83
N LYS A 352 -6.11 8.34 20.95
CA LYS A 352 -7.03 9.49 20.91
C LYS A 352 -8.44 9.07 20.51
N CYS A 353 -8.57 8.30 19.42
CA CYS A 353 -9.85 7.79 18.96
C CYS A 353 -10.47 6.80 19.95
N ALA A 354 -9.67 5.91 20.54
CA ALA A 354 -10.17 5.00 21.58
C ALA A 354 -10.73 5.78 22.79
N ARG A 355 -10.05 6.84 23.23
CA ARG A 355 -10.53 7.71 24.31
C ARG A 355 -11.83 8.44 23.93
N LEU A 356 -11.92 8.97 22.72
CA LEU A 356 -13.13 9.63 22.21
C LEU A 356 -14.33 8.67 22.18
N LEU A 357 -14.14 7.45 21.69
CA LEU A 357 -15.18 6.42 21.64
C LEU A 357 -15.68 6.07 23.04
N LEU A 358 -14.77 5.94 24.03
CA LEU A 358 -15.16 5.72 25.42
C LEU A 358 -15.95 6.90 26.00
N GLN A 359 -15.54 8.14 25.72
CA GLN A 359 -16.28 9.33 26.14
C GLN A 359 -17.68 9.41 25.52
N LYS A 360 -17.84 8.92 24.29
CA LYS A 360 -19.13 8.83 23.59
C LYS A 360 -19.95 7.59 24.00
N GLY A 361 -19.45 6.75 24.91
CA GLY A 361 -20.19 5.65 25.54
C GLY A 361 -19.97 4.26 24.93
N ALA A 362 -18.87 4.03 24.22
CA ALA A 362 -18.54 2.70 23.67
C ALA A 362 -18.39 1.64 24.78
N ASP A 363 -18.79 0.40 24.49
CA ASP A 363 -18.68 -0.69 25.46
C ASP A 363 -17.23 -1.16 25.63
N ILE A 364 -16.63 -0.76 26.75
CA ILE A 364 -15.27 -1.16 27.13
C ILE A 364 -15.13 -2.65 27.45
N LYS A 365 -16.25 -3.36 27.68
CA LYS A 365 -16.28 -4.80 27.98
C LYS A 365 -16.43 -5.66 26.73
N ALA A 366 -16.51 -5.05 25.55
CA ALA A 366 -16.58 -5.77 24.29
C ALA A 366 -15.39 -6.73 24.13
N SER A 367 -15.63 -7.83 23.43
CA SER A 367 -14.62 -8.81 23.06
C SER A 367 -14.83 -9.32 21.64
N ASP A 368 -13.76 -9.76 21.00
CA ASP A 368 -13.79 -10.41 19.68
C ASP A 368 -14.28 -11.87 19.76
N ILE A 369 -14.28 -12.57 18.61
CA ILE A 369 -14.62 -14.00 18.51
C ILE A 369 -13.72 -14.92 19.34
N TYR A 370 -12.50 -14.50 19.68
CA TYR A 370 -11.57 -15.24 20.52
C TYR A 370 -11.74 -14.90 22.01
N MET A 371 -12.74 -14.10 22.36
CA MET A 371 -12.94 -13.52 23.69
C MET A 371 -11.77 -12.61 24.14
N LYS A 372 -10.94 -12.13 23.21
CA LYS A 372 -9.94 -11.11 23.51
C LYS A 372 -10.65 -9.79 23.75
N ASN A 373 -10.19 -9.08 24.77
CA ASN A 373 -10.74 -7.79 25.19
C ASN A 373 -9.76 -6.67 24.80
N CYS A 374 -10.13 -5.42 25.10
CA CYS A 374 -9.29 -4.26 24.78
C CYS A 374 -7.87 -4.35 25.38
N ILE A 375 -7.70 -4.92 26.58
CA ILE A 375 -6.38 -5.06 27.22
C ILE A 375 -5.56 -6.14 26.51
N HIS A 376 -6.16 -7.28 26.15
CA HIS A 376 -5.49 -8.31 25.36
C HIS A 376 -4.92 -7.70 24.08
N MET A 377 -5.73 -6.94 23.34
CA MET A 377 -5.32 -6.30 22.09
C MET A 377 -4.22 -5.25 22.29
N ALA A 378 -4.37 -4.37 23.30
CA ALA A 378 -3.36 -3.35 23.60
C ALA A 378 -2.00 -3.96 23.96
N VAL A 379 -2.01 -5.05 24.72
CA VAL A 379 -0.80 -5.79 25.13
C VAL A 379 -0.18 -6.52 23.94
N GLU A 380 -0.97 -7.27 23.18
CA GLU A 380 -0.51 -8.05 22.02
C GLU A 380 0.16 -7.17 20.96
N ASN A 381 -0.36 -5.96 20.74
CA ASN A 381 0.19 -4.99 19.79
C ASN A 381 1.26 -4.06 20.39
N GLU A 382 1.71 -4.33 21.62
CA GLU A 382 2.76 -3.59 22.33
C GLU A 382 2.50 -2.08 22.51
N ASN A 383 1.23 -1.67 22.59
CA ASN A 383 0.83 -0.26 22.66
C ASN A 383 0.72 0.22 24.12
N LEU A 384 1.85 0.70 24.68
CA LEU A 384 1.90 1.14 26.08
C LEU A 384 1.01 2.36 26.38
N GLU A 385 0.89 3.30 25.43
CA GLU A 385 0.09 4.52 25.62
C GLU A 385 -1.41 4.20 25.71
N THR A 386 -1.92 3.35 24.80
CA THR A 386 -3.32 2.90 24.85
C THR A 386 -3.56 2.09 26.10
N LEU A 387 -2.62 1.22 26.50
CA LEU A 387 -2.72 0.45 27.73
C LEU A 387 -2.83 1.36 28.96
N HIS A 388 -2.00 2.39 29.09
CA HIS A 388 -2.10 3.34 30.21
C HIS A 388 -3.44 4.05 30.23
N MET A 389 -3.92 4.51 29.07
CA MET A 389 -5.25 5.12 28.95
C MET A 389 -6.36 4.16 29.42
N LEU A 390 -6.30 2.89 29.03
CA LEU A 390 -7.28 1.88 29.46
C LEU A 390 -7.19 1.59 30.97
N LEU A 391 -5.98 1.57 31.55
CA LEU A 391 -5.77 1.29 32.97
C LEU A 391 -6.13 2.46 33.91
N GLU A 392 -6.29 3.68 33.37
CA GLU A 392 -6.84 4.83 34.09
C GLU A 392 -8.35 4.67 34.33
N GLU A 393 -9.05 3.99 33.42
CA GLU A 393 -10.50 3.79 33.48
C GLU A 393 -10.88 2.72 34.53
N THR A 394 -11.59 3.13 35.58
CA THR A 394 -11.96 2.23 36.69
C THR A 394 -12.85 1.05 36.28
N SER A 395 -13.61 1.21 35.20
CA SER A 395 -14.51 0.21 34.63
C SER A 395 -13.75 -0.97 33.98
N VAL A 396 -12.46 -0.80 33.69
CA VAL A 396 -11.57 -1.77 33.02
C VAL A 396 -10.95 -2.79 33.98
N LEU A 397 -10.95 -2.53 35.28
CA LEU A 397 -10.27 -3.41 36.24
C LEU A 397 -10.80 -4.85 36.23
N TRP A 398 -12.08 -5.04 35.91
CA TRP A 398 -12.66 -6.38 35.74
C TRP A 398 -12.13 -7.10 34.48
N THR A 399 -11.85 -6.34 33.42
CA THR A 399 -11.36 -6.83 32.13
C THR A 399 -9.94 -7.43 32.24
N LEU A 400 -9.15 -7.03 33.24
CA LEU A 400 -7.84 -7.60 33.54
C LEU A 400 -7.85 -9.10 33.88
N TYR A 401 -9.00 -9.62 34.30
CA TYR A 401 -9.13 -11.01 34.77
C TYR A 401 -9.98 -11.87 33.83
N ARG A 402 -10.53 -11.28 32.77
CA ARG A 402 -11.32 -12.00 31.77
C ARG A 402 -10.39 -12.83 30.89
N PRO A 403 -10.57 -14.15 30.82
CA PRO A 403 -9.81 -14.99 29.91
C PRO A 403 -10.29 -14.87 28.46
N ASP A 404 -9.40 -15.16 27.53
CA ASP A 404 -9.73 -15.49 26.15
C ASP A 404 -10.20 -16.96 26.00
N ILE A 405 -10.39 -17.42 24.76
CA ILE A 405 -10.79 -18.80 24.46
C ILE A 405 -9.80 -19.88 24.94
N LYS A 406 -8.53 -19.52 25.18
CA LYS A 406 -7.48 -20.40 25.70
C LYS A 406 -7.29 -20.26 27.22
N GLU A 407 -8.25 -19.64 27.89
CA GLU A 407 -8.19 -19.31 29.31
C GLU A 407 -7.07 -18.29 29.68
N ARG A 408 -6.49 -17.61 28.69
CA ARG A 408 -5.41 -16.65 28.91
C ARG A 408 -5.96 -15.29 29.27
N VAL A 409 -5.53 -14.78 30.42
CA VAL A 409 -5.68 -13.36 30.80
C VAL A 409 -4.61 -12.47 30.15
N PRO A 410 -4.76 -11.13 30.14
CA PRO A 410 -3.81 -10.20 29.50
C PRO A 410 -2.36 -10.32 30.02
N LEU A 411 -2.19 -10.75 31.28
CA LEU A 411 -0.85 -10.99 31.84
C LEU A 411 -0.08 -12.10 31.12
N HIS A 412 -0.76 -13.12 30.58
CA HIS A 412 -0.11 -14.17 29.77
C HIS A 412 0.46 -13.59 28.48
N TYR A 413 -0.31 -12.72 27.81
CA TYR A 413 0.14 -12.03 26.60
C TYR A 413 1.32 -11.10 26.89
N ALA A 414 1.28 -10.37 28.00
CA ALA A 414 2.36 -9.48 28.41
C ALA A 414 3.68 -10.25 28.65
N ALA A 415 3.59 -11.51 29.08
CA ALA A 415 4.72 -12.41 29.25
C ALA A 415 5.41 -12.82 27.94
N MET A 416 4.68 -12.74 26.81
CA MET A 416 5.14 -13.11 25.47
C MET A 416 5.71 -11.91 24.69
N VAL A 417 5.36 -10.70 25.12
CA VAL A 417 5.70 -9.41 24.49
C VAL A 417 7.08 -8.91 24.93
N LYS A 418 7.75 -8.12 24.09
CA LYS A 418 9.13 -7.65 24.32
C LYS A 418 9.23 -6.48 25.28
N ASP A 419 8.24 -5.60 25.35
CA ASP A 419 8.26 -4.45 26.25
C ASP A 419 7.91 -4.85 27.69
N VAL A 420 8.89 -4.76 28.60
CA VAL A 420 8.72 -5.07 30.02
C VAL A 420 7.81 -4.08 30.74
N ARG A 421 7.71 -2.83 30.25
CA ARG A 421 6.90 -1.78 30.88
C ARG A 421 5.42 -2.13 30.90
N ILE A 422 4.98 -2.94 29.93
CA ILE A 422 3.61 -3.46 29.85
C ILE A 422 3.30 -4.37 31.04
N ILE A 423 4.24 -5.27 31.39
CA ILE A 423 4.10 -6.13 32.58
C ILE A 423 4.05 -5.27 33.84
N ASP A 424 4.95 -4.30 33.97
CA ASP A 424 4.99 -3.43 35.15
C ASP A 424 3.67 -2.66 35.31
N ALA A 425 3.14 -2.10 34.22
CA ALA A 425 1.88 -1.36 34.22
C ALA A 425 0.67 -2.25 34.61
N LEU A 426 0.61 -3.49 34.13
CA LEU A 426 -0.44 -4.44 34.51
C LEU A 426 -0.32 -4.84 35.99
N LEU A 427 0.88 -5.19 36.42
CA LEU A 427 1.14 -5.65 37.79
C LEU A 427 0.90 -4.54 38.83
N ASP A 428 1.09 -3.28 38.48
CA ASP A 428 0.80 -2.14 39.36
C ASP A 428 -0.71 -1.98 39.67
N LYS A 429 -1.58 -2.51 38.79
CA LYS A 429 -3.05 -2.43 38.94
C LYS A 429 -3.69 -3.75 39.38
N GLN A 430 -3.00 -4.88 39.19
CA GLN A 430 -3.50 -6.20 39.54
C GLN A 430 -3.34 -6.52 41.03
N THR A 431 -4.34 -7.19 41.60
CA THR A 431 -4.31 -7.69 42.99
C THR A 431 -4.11 -9.20 43.04
N ARG A 432 -4.40 -9.90 41.95
CA ARG A 432 -4.20 -11.34 41.76
C ARG A 432 -3.17 -11.57 40.65
N PHE A 433 -2.25 -12.50 40.88
CA PHE A 433 -1.12 -12.76 39.99
C PHE A 433 -1.02 -14.21 39.49
N THR A 434 -1.77 -15.13 40.10
CA THR A 434 -1.76 -16.55 39.75
C THR A 434 -2.92 -16.87 38.81
N PHE A 435 -2.56 -17.13 37.56
CA PHE A 435 -3.46 -17.48 36.47
C PHE A 435 -2.89 -18.67 35.72
N HIS A 436 -3.78 -19.46 35.16
CA HIS A 436 -3.48 -20.68 34.44
C HIS A 436 -4.25 -20.61 33.12
N ASP A 437 -3.59 -20.92 32.01
CA ASP A 437 -4.23 -21.11 30.72
C ASP A 437 -4.80 -22.54 30.55
N GLU A 438 -5.31 -22.85 29.36
CA GLU A 438 -5.89 -24.17 29.03
C GLU A 438 -4.95 -25.36 29.34
N THR A 439 -3.63 -25.14 29.27
CA THR A 439 -2.59 -26.15 29.54
C THR A 439 -2.05 -26.08 30.98
N GLN A 440 -2.74 -25.34 31.85
CA GLN A 440 -2.31 -24.98 33.20
C GLN A 440 -0.99 -24.19 33.22
N GLN A 441 -0.58 -23.57 32.10
CA GLN A 441 0.62 -22.74 32.07
C GLN A 441 0.33 -21.37 32.69
N THR A 442 1.28 -20.90 33.48
CA THR A 442 1.22 -19.58 34.09
C THR A 442 1.93 -18.56 33.20
N PRO A 443 1.74 -17.24 33.38
CA PRO A 443 2.47 -16.24 32.62
C PRO A 443 3.99 -16.43 32.68
N LEU A 444 4.50 -16.94 33.81
CA LEU A 444 5.92 -17.23 33.98
C LEU A 444 6.40 -18.41 33.13
N HIS A 445 5.57 -19.45 32.94
CA HIS A 445 5.87 -20.56 32.02
C HIS A 445 6.05 -20.03 30.59
N LEU A 446 5.11 -19.21 30.13
CA LEU A 446 5.16 -18.61 28.80
C LEU A 446 6.40 -17.71 28.65
N ALA A 447 6.65 -16.77 29.58
CA ALA A 447 7.84 -15.92 29.53
C ALA A 447 9.14 -16.74 29.49
N ALA A 448 9.18 -17.85 30.22
CA ALA A 448 10.32 -18.76 30.27
C ALA A 448 10.54 -19.50 28.94
N GLN A 449 9.47 -19.99 28.33
CA GLN A 449 9.47 -20.66 27.03
C GLN A 449 9.91 -19.72 25.90
N TYR A 450 9.30 -18.53 25.82
CA TYR A 450 9.62 -17.53 24.80
C TYR A 450 11.00 -16.89 24.99
N GLY A 451 11.63 -17.03 26.16
CA GLY A 451 12.99 -16.57 26.42
C GLY A 451 13.08 -15.11 26.87
N MET A 452 12.00 -14.60 27.45
CA MET A 452 11.81 -13.20 27.80
C MET A 452 12.44 -12.89 29.16
N SER A 453 13.76 -12.66 29.18
CA SER A 453 14.52 -12.55 30.43
C SER A 453 14.11 -11.39 31.34
N ALA A 454 13.75 -10.25 30.76
CA ALA A 454 13.32 -9.08 31.54
C ALA A 454 11.92 -9.31 32.13
N GLN A 455 11.03 -9.94 31.37
CA GLN A 455 9.68 -10.30 31.74
C GLN A 455 9.68 -11.34 32.87
N VAL A 456 10.53 -12.37 32.74
CA VAL A 456 10.75 -13.37 33.78
C VAL A 456 11.22 -12.71 35.07
N GLU A 457 12.16 -11.75 34.99
CA GLU A 457 12.64 -11.03 36.17
C GLU A 457 11.55 -10.16 36.82
N ALA A 458 10.78 -9.41 36.01
CA ALA A 458 9.68 -8.57 36.49
C ALA A 458 8.57 -9.41 37.14
N LEU A 459 8.12 -10.47 36.48
CA LEU A 459 7.10 -11.40 36.98
C LEU A 459 7.58 -12.12 38.24
N ALA A 460 8.76 -12.73 38.22
CA ALA A 460 9.21 -13.54 39.35
C ALA A 460 9.56 -12.72 40.61
N ARG A 461 9.94 -11.44 40.47
CA ARG A 461 10.14 -10.55 41.62
C ARG A 461 8.84 -10.21 42.35
N ARG A 462 7.74 -10.05 41.61
CA ARG A 462 6.42 -9.71 42.17
C ARG A 462 5.56 -10.93 42.46
N VAL A 463 5.79 -12.05 41.77
CA VAL A 463 5.02 -13.30 41.81
C VAL A 463 5.93 -14.47 42.19
N ALA A 464 6.45 -14.44 43.43
CA ALA A 464 7.37 -15.46 43.91
C ALA A 464 6.75 -16.88 43.99
N SER A 465 5.42 -16.97 44.18
CA SER A 465 4.69 -18.25 44.23
C SER A 465 4.71 -19.01 42.89
N GLY A 466 4.80 -18.30 41.77
CA GLY A 466 4.72 -18.88 40.42
C GLY A 466 5.97 -19.63 39.97
N LEU A 467 7.09 -19.51 40.67
CA LEU A 467 8.38 -20.09 40.28
C LEU A 467 8.39 -21.63 40.20
N ASN A 468 7.53 -22.28 41.00
CA ASN A 468 7.43 -23.73 41.10
C ASN A 468 6.02 -24.25 40.81
N GLU A 469 5.15 -23.41 40.26
CA GLU A 469 3.85 -23.87 39.75
C GLU A 469 4.07 -24.87 38.62
N ARG A 470 3.12 -25.78 38.44
CA ARG A 470 3.24 -26.91 37.51
C ARG A 470 2.14 -26.83 36.46
N ASP A 471 2.53 -26.99 35.19
CA ASP A 471 1.61 -27.14 34.08
C ASP A 471 0.91 -28.51 34.07
N GLU A 472 0.07 -28.77 33.08
CA GLU A 472 -0.66 -30.04 32.91
C GLU A 472 0.28 -31.26 32.84
N GLN A 473 1.50 -31.09 32.32
CA GLN A 473 2.53 -32.13 32.26
C GLN A 473 3.39 -32.20 33.53
N GLY A 474 3.06 -31.43 34.57
CA GLY A 474 3.78 -31.38 35.84
C GLY A 474 5.08 -30.56 35.77
N ARG A 475 5.33 -29.87 34.66
CA ARG A 475 6.57 -29.11 34.41
C ARG A 475 6.49 -27.74 35.07
N THR A 476 7.62 -27.26 35.56
CA THR A 476 7.77 -25.91 36.11
C THR A 476 8.31 -24.94 35.05
N PRO A 477 8.28 -23.61 35.26
CA PRO A 477 8.85 -22.66 34.29
C PRO A 477 10.34 -22.92 33.98
N LEU A 478 11.07 -23.52 34.93
CA LEU A 478 12.45 -23.94 34.72
C LEU A 478 12.57 -25.09 33.71
N HIS A 479 11.64 -26.05 33.71
CA HIS A 479 11.60 -27.10 32.69
C HIS A 479 11.42 -26.48 31.30
N ASP A 480 10.47 -25.56 31.15
CA ASP A 480 10.19 -24.89 29.87
C ASP A 480 11.37 -24.03 29.38
N ALA A 481 12.03 -23.30 30.29
CA ALA A 481 13.23 -22.54 29.96
C ALA A 481 14.36 -23.42 29.41
N VAL A 482 14.56 -24.61 30.02
CA VAL A 482 15.58 -25.58 29.59
C VAL A 482 15.19 -26.25 28.28
N MET A 483 13.94 -26.70 28.18
CA MET A 483 13.34 -27.27 26.98
C MET A 483 13.30 -26.29 25.81
N SER A 484 13.45 -25.00 26.07
CA SER A 484 13.58 -23.93 25.06
C SER A 484 15.02 -23.43 24.88
N GLY A 485 15.97 -23.87 25.73
CA GLY A 485 17.40 -23.56 25.60
C GLY A 485 17.76 -22.13 25.99
N ARG A 486 16.95 -21.50 26.82
CA ARG A 486 17.05 -20.08 27.17
C ARG A 486 18.00 -19.87 28.35
N ARG A 487 19.32 -19.99 28.14
CA ARG A 487 20.35 -19.93 29.22
C ARG A 487 20.18 -18.75 30.19
N LYS A 488 19.96 -17.53 29.68
CA LYS A 488 19.78 -16.32 30.51
C LYS A 488 18.56 -16.44 31.43
N VAL A 489 17.45 -16.94 30.89
CA VAL A 489 16.22 -17.19 31.65
C VAL A 489 16.44 -18.26 32.71
N CYS A 490 17.06 -19.40 32.35
CA CYS A 490 17.38 -20.46 33.31
C CYS A 490 18.21 -19.91 34.49
N TYR A 491 19.22 -19.09 34.20
CA TYR A 491 20.04 -18.45 35.23
C TYR A 491 19.22 -17.54 36.15
N ILE A 492 18.33 -16.71 35.59
CA ILE A 492 17.48 -15.79 36.37
C ILE A 492 16.50 -16.59 37.26
N ILE A 493 15.77 -17.55 36.69
CA ILE A 493 14.80 -18.39 37.43
C ILE A 493 15.48 -19.13 38.59
N LEU A 494 16.67 -19.69 38.36
CA LEU A 494 17.47 -20.36 39.40
C LEU A 494 18.00 -19.38 40.46
N LYS A 495 18.44 -18.18 40.04
CA LYS A 495 18.89 -17.12 40.96
C LYS A 495 17.75 -16.65 41.87
N LEU A 496 16.53 -16.63 41.36
CA LEU A 496 15.32 -16.23 42.09
C LEU A 496 14.75 -17.35 42.98
N GLY A 497 15.35 -18.55 42.98
CA GLY A 497 15.04 -19.60 43.96
C GLY A 497 14.14 -20.73 43.45
N ALA A 498 13.97 -20.90 42.14
CA ALA A 498 13.25 -22.06 41.60
C ALA A 498 13.91 -23.39 42.01
N ASP A 499 13.07 -24.39 42.26
CA ASP A 499 13.51 -25.73 42.61
C ASP A 499 14.04 -26.46 41.36
N SER A 500 15.35 -26.70 41.37
CA SER A 500 16.04 -27.38 40.30
C SER A 500 15.88 -28.91 40.33
N CYS A 501 15.33 -29.45 41.43
CA CYS A 501 15.09 -30.88 41.61
C CYS A 501 13.62 -31.28 41.39
N SER A 502 12.75 -30.31 41.04
CA SER A 502 11.36 -30.58 40.72
C SER A 502 11.24 -31.55 39.55
N LYS A 503 10.28 -32.47 39.64
CA LYS A 503 10.04 -33.52 38.65
C LYS A 503 8.71 -33.30 37.94
N ASP A 504 8.72 -33.44 36.63
CA ASP A 504 7.52 -33.51 35.80
C ASP A 504 6.74 -34.83 35.98
N ASN A 505 5.63 -35.00 35.26
CA ASN A 505 4.82 -36.22 35.31
C ASN A 505 5.58 -37.48 34.85
N ASN A 506 6.63 -37.32 34.04
CA ASN A 506 7.53 -38.40 33.60
C ASN A 506 8.68 -38.65 34.58
N GLN A 507 8.65 -38.04 35.77
CA GLN A 507 9.71 -38.09 36.79
C GLN A 507 11.03 -37.45 36.36
N TRP A 508 11.02 -36.62 35.32
CA TRP A 508 12.22 -35.97 34.79
C TRP A 508 12.44 -34.62 35.44
N THR A 509 13.70 -34.35 35.78
CA THR A 509 14.13 -33.04 36.27
C THR A 509 14.51 -32.14 35.09
N PRO A 510 14.60 -30.82 35.27
CA PRO A 510 15.07 -29.93 34.21
C PRO A 510 16.50 -30.31 33.75
N LEU A 511 17.34 -30.86 34.63
CA LEU A 511 18.68 -31.34 34.26
C LEU A 511 18.62 -32.53 33.29
N MET A 512 17.70 -33.48 33.52
CA MET A 512 17.51 -34.64 32.64
C MET A 512 17.08 -34.18 31.24
N TRP A 513 16.18 -33.20 31.16
CA TRP A 513 15.79 -32.55 29.91
C TRP A 513 16.95 -31.81 29.25
N ALA A 514 17.79 -31.10 30.02
CA ALA A 514 18.99 -30.43 29.50
C ALA A 514 19.95 -31.42 28.84
N SER A 515 20.22 -32.56 29.49
CA SER A 515 21.11 -33.60 28.96
C SER A 515 20.53 -34.28 27.72
N LYS A 516 19.23 -34.63 27.73
CA LYS A 516 18.58 -35.25 26.56
C LYS A 516 18.63 -34.36 25.31
N LEU A 517 18.44 -33.05 25.49
CA LEU A 517 18.39 -32.09 24.38
C LEU A 517 19.77 -31.54 23.99
N GLY A 518 20.87 -31.97 24.65
CA GLY A 518 22.22 -31.46 24.38
C GLY A 518 22.45 -30.02 24.85
N ARG A 519 21.73 -29.56 25.87
CA ARG A 519 21.67 -28.15 26.34
C ARG A 519 22.30 -27.95 27.71
N GLU A 520 23.30 -28.75 28.05
CA GLU A 520 23.95 -28.79 29.36
C GLU A 520 24.48 -27.41 29.81
N LYS A 521 25.01 -26.63 28.85
CA LYS A 521 25.50 -25.26 29.06
C LYS A 521 24.44 -24.27 29.58
N SER A 522 23.14 -24.54 29.38
CA SER A 522 22.05 -23.65 29.84
C SER A 522 21.92 -23.60 31.37
N CYS A 523 22.59 -24.52 32.03
CA CYS A 523 22.30 -24.96 33.38
C CYS A 523 23.56 -25.31 34.18
N GLN A 524 24.68 -25.51 33.47
CA GLN A 524 26.00 -25.84 34.02
C GLN A 524 26.51 -24.81 35.04
N ASP A 525 26.37 -23.51 34.76
CA ASP A 525 26.98 -22.44 35.58
C ASP A 525 26.36 -22.36 37.00
N TYR A 526 25.06 -22.66 37.14
CA TYR A 526 24.39 -22.64 38.45
C TYR A 526 24.49 -24.00 39.17
N TRP A 527 24.39 -25.12 38.45
CA TRP A 527 24.53 -26.45 39.07
C TRP A 527 25.98 -26.76 39.49
N THR A 528 26.99 -26.19 38.83
CA THR A 528 28.39 -26.27 39.29
C THR A 528 28.60 -25.47 40.58
N SER A 529 27.91 -24.34 40.75
CA SER A 529 27.89 -23.55 42.00
C SER A 529 27.19 -24.30 43.15
N LYS A 530 26.01 -24.90 42.90
CA LYS A 530 25.33 -25.78 43.88
C LYS A 530 26.00 -27.14 44.08
N ARG A 531 26.80 -27.65 43.14
CA ARG A 531 27.56 -28.90 43.30
C ARG A 531 28.53 -28.82 44.47
N ARG A 532 29.11 -27.65 44.78
CA ARG A 532 29.90 -27.44 46.02
C ARG A 532 29.08 -27.63 47.29
N TRP A 533 27.79 -27.33 47.26
CA TRP A 533 26.84 -27.58 48.36
C TRP A 533 26.34 -29.03 48.38
N MET A 534 26.02 -29.62 47.22
CA MET A 534 25.57 -31.01 47.11
C MET A 534 26.68 -32.01 47.43
N THR A 535 27.96 -31.72 47.19
CA THR A 535 29.07 -32.58 47.62
C THR A 535 29.17 -32.71 49.15
N SER A 536 28.54 -31.82 49.92
CA SER A 536 28.41 -31.97 51.38
C SER A 536 27.25 -32.89 51.80
N ILE A 537 26.31 -33.20 50.90
CA ILE A 537 25.12 -34.03 51.17
C ILE A 537 25.24 -35.40 50.48
N TRP A 538 26.05 -35.49 49.41
CA TRP A 538 26.33 -36.70 48.62
C TRP A 538 27.50 -37.56 49.16
N THR A 539 27.83 -37.47 50.44
CA THR A 539 28.72 -38.43 51.12
C THR A 539 27.97 -39.60 51.77
N GLY A 540 26.65 -39.72 51.54
CA GLY A 540 25.85 -40.91 51.88
C GLY A 540 25.38 -41.65 50.64
N THR A 541 26.16 -42.65 50.18
CA THR A 541 25.85 -43.65 49.13
C THR A 541 24.72 -44.62 49.55
N PRO A 542 24.10 -45.47 48.67
CA PRO A 542 24.73 -46.15 47.52
C PRO A 542 23.95 -46.30 46.18
N HIS A 543 24.78 -46.35 45.13
CA HIS A 543 24.71 -47.14 43.90
C HIS A 543 23.36 -47.40 43.21
N TYR A 544 23.12 -46.69 42.10
CA TYR A 544 22.55 -47.29 40.89
C TYR A 544 23.39 -46.90 39.68
N THR A 545 24.04 -47.91 39.10
CA THR A 545 24.78 -47.87 37.84
C THR A 545 23.81 -47.85 36.67
N LEU A 546 23.99 -46.92 35.73
CA LEU A 546 23.47 -47.02 34.36
C LEU A 546 24.62 -46.87 33.35
N PRO A 547 24.50 -47.51 32.17
CA PRO A 547 25.64 -47.96 31.39
C PRO A 547 26.22 -46.85 30.51
N VAL A 548 27.54 -46.86 30.43
CA VAL A 548 28.37 -45.95 29.64
C VAL A 548 28.27 -46.34 28.17
N GLY A 549 27.52 -45.55 27.39
CA GLY A 549 27.66 -45.49 25.94
C GLY A 549 28.61 -44.35 25.56
N LYS A 550 29.84 -44.69 25.20
CA LYS A 550 30.83 -43.75 24.62
C LYS A 550 30.39 -43.35 23.22
N VAL A 551 30.45 -42.05 22.91
CA VAL A 551 30.48 -41.54 21.53
C VAL A 551 31.84 -40.85 21.34
N THR A 552 32.69 -41.48 20.53
CA THR A 552 33.54 -40.79 19.55
C THR A 552 32.73 -40.57 18.30
#